data_AF-A0A853FIT6-F1
#
_entry.id   AF-A0A853FIT6-F1
#
_cell.length_a   1.000
_cell.length_b   1.000
_cell.length_c   1.000
_cell.angle_alpha   90.00
_cell.angle_beta   90.00
_cell.angle_gamma   90.00
#
_symmetry.space_group_name_H-M   'P 1'
#
loop_
_entity.id
_entity.type
_entity.pdbx_description
1 polymer ?
#
loop_
_entity_poly.entity_id
_entity_poly.type
_entity_poly.pdbx_seq_one_letter_code
_entity_poly.pdbx_strand_id
1 'polypeptide(L)'
;MQLRDLKCSGPAWLFGWVTAVFLPGLLISLQRHGLARLPANSWQMGDDIGPAAKLLLGALLMLCFWLAVRARIGPLAVRAALGALAAMALTLALIPAYYSRGFGIGLTGARFDPAVLPWYAIGAMVAGLVFALALARCRARS
;
A
#
# COMPACT_ATOMS: atom_id res chain seq x y z
N MET A 1 0.85 -16.46 18.09
CA MET A 1 -0.20 -15.82 17.26
C MET A 1 -1.46 -16.60 17.52
N GLN A 2 -2.52 -15.97 18.03
CA GLN A 2 -3.77 -16.70 18.28
C GLN A 2 -4.46 -17.00 16.94
N LEU A 3 -5.19 -18.10 16.81
CA LEU A 3 -5.97 -18.42 15.60
C LEU A 3 -6.88 -17.24 15.15
N ARG A 4 -7.35 -16.46 16.11
CA ARG A 4 -8.12 -15.22 15.89
C ARG A 4 -7.34 -14.14 15.14
N ASP A 5 -6.03 -14.02 15.39
CA ASP A 5 -5.17 -13.04 14.70
C ASP A 5 -5.02 -13.36 13.21
N LEU A 6 -4.92 -14.64 12.86
CA LEU A 6 -4.80 -15.09 11.47
C LEU A 6 -6.09 -14.86 10.68
N LYS A 7 -7.24 -15.15 11.28
CA LYS A 7 -8.56 -14.91 10.67
C LYS A 7 -8.77 -13.43 10.36
N CYS A 8 -8.37 -12.55 11.26
CA CYS A 8 -8.52 -11.11 11.08
C CYS A 8 -7.44 -10.46 10.22
N SER A 9 -6.22 -11.02 10.16
CA SER A 9 -5.12 -10.43 9.41
C SER A 9 -5.30 -10.48 7.90
N GLY A 10 -5.95 -11.53 7.37
CA GLY A 10 -6.18 -11.68 5.93
C GLY A 10 -7.04 -10.54 5.34
N PRO A 11 -8.28 -10.34 5.83
CA PRO A 11 -9.12 -9.22 5.39
C PRO A 11 -8.48 -7.85 5.66
N ALA A 12 -7.85 -7.67 6.82
CA ALA A 12 -7.17 -6.41 7.15
C ALA A 12 -6.02 -6.10 6.18
N TRP A 13 -5.23 -7.12 5.80
CA TRP A 13 -4.19 -6.99 4.79
C TRP A 13 -4.78 -6.61 3.44
N LEU A 14 -5.88 -7.23 3.02
CA LEU A 14 -6.54 -6.91 1.75
C LEU A 14 -6.95 -5.43 1.68
N PHE A 15 -7.56 -4.89 2.74
CA PHE A 15 -7.92 -3.47 2.79
C PHE A 15 -6.69 -2.54 2.73
N GLY A 16 -5.64 -2.88 3.47
CA GLY A 16 -4.37 -2.15 3.41
C GLY A 16 -3.73 -2.20 2.02
N TRP A 17 -3.71 -3.36 1.37
CA TRP A 17 -3.17 -3.55 0.02
C TRP A 17 -3.94 -2.75 -1.03
N VAL A 18 -5.27 -2.82 -1.06
CA VAL A 18 -6.10 -2.01 -1.96
C VAL A 18 -5.79 -0.51 -1.76
N THR A 19 -5.68 -0.08 -0.51
CA THR A 19 -5.33 1.31 -0.21
C THR A 19 -3.95 1.68 -0.75
N ALA A 20 -2.94 0.85 -0.53
CA ALA A 20 -1.58 1.10 -0.99
C ALA A 20 -1.44 1.12 -2.53
N VAL A 21 -2.28 0.36 -3.24
CA VAL A 21 -2.28 0.31 -4.71
C VAL A 21 -3.01 1.52 -5.31
N PHE A 22 -4.23 1.79 -4.86
CA PHE A 22 -5.11 2.76 -5.52
C PHE A 22 -4.97 4.19 -5.01
N LEU A 23 -4.66 4.39 -3.72
CA LEU A 23 -4.61 5.73 -3.13
C LEU A 23 -3.49 6.60 -3.73
N PRO A 24 -2.24 6.12 -3.93
CA PRO A 24 -1.21 6.92 -4.60
C PRO A 24 -1.62 7.35 -6.01
N GLY A 25 -2.18 6.42 -6.80
CA GLY A 25 -2.67 6.72 -8.15
C GLY A 25 -3.76 7.80 -8.12
N LEU A 26 -4.75 7.66 -7.24
CA LEU A 26 -5.80 8.65 -7.06
C LEU A 26 -5.25 10.04 -6.71
N LEU A 27 -4.26 10.12 -5.80
CA LEU A 27 -3.63 11.39 -5.42
C LEU A 27 -2.82 12.01 -6.56
N ILE A 28 -2.05 11.20 -7.30
CA ILE A 28 -1.29 11.67 -8.48
C ILE A 28 -2.25 12.16 -9.57
N SER A 29 -3.33 11.41 -9.84
CA SER A 29 -4.35 11.81 -10.80
C SER A 29 -5.04 13.10 -10.40
N LEU A 30 -5.42 13.23 -9.12
CA LEU A 30 -6.03 14.45 -8.59
C LEU A 30 -5.12 15.66 -8.81
N GLN A 31 -3.82 15.50 -8.56
CA GLN A 31 -2.84 16.57 -8.76
C GLN A 31 -2.69 16.96 -10.25
N ARG A 32 -2.69 15.98 -11.16
CA ARG A 32 -2.42 16.21 -12.60
C ARG A 32 -3.66 16.66 -13.39
N HIS A 33 -4.83 16.15 -13.05
CA HIS A 33 -6.05 16.28 -13.86
C HIS A 33 -7.21 16.94 -13.12
N GLY A 34 -7.07 17.21 -11.82
CA GLY A 34 -8.13 17.77 -11.00
C GLY A 34 -9.27 16.78 -10.72
N LEU A 35 -10.43 17.31 -10.28
CA LEU A 35 -11.59 16.51 -9.91
C LEU A 35 -12.40 16.01 -11.11
N ALA A 36 -12.26 16.64 -12.27
CA ALA A 36 -12.96 16.24 -13.48
C ALA A 36 -12.45 14.86 -13.94
N ARG A 37 -13.37 13.89 -14.04
CA ARG A 37 -13.08 12.49 -14.43
C ARG A 37 -12.25 11.69 -13.42
N LEU A 38 -12.18 12.11 -12.17
CA LEU A 38 -11.38 11.43 -11.14
C LEU A 38 -11.69 9.93 -10.95
N PRO A 39 -12.97 9.46 -10.99
CA PRO A 39 -13.25 8.03 -10.93
C PRO A 39 -12.67 7.25 -12.12
N ALA A 40 -12.82 7.78 -13.33
CA ALA A 40 -12.31 7.14 -14.55
C ALA A 40 -10.78 7.11 -14.57
N ASN A 41 -10.13 8.21 -14.23
CA ASN A 41 -8.67 8.29 -14.19
C ASN A 41 -8.06 7.41 -13.09
N SER A 42 -8.70 7.34 -11.92
CA SER A 42 -8.27 6.47 -10.83
C SER A 42 -8.38 4.99 -11.20
N TRP A 43 -9.45 4.63 -11.93
CA TRP A 43 -9.63 3.27 -12.44
C TRP A 43 -8.56 2.91 -13.47
N GLN A 44 -8.35 3.81 -14.45
CA GLN A 44 -7.33 3.62 -15.48
C GLN A 44 -5.93 3.48 -14.89
N MET A 45 -5.56 4.30 -13.90
CA MET A 45 -4.28 4.13 -13.20
C MET A 45 -4.17 2.77 -12.51
N GLY A 46 -5.26 2.28 -11.94
CA GLY A 46 -5.33 0.92 -11.40
C GLY A 46 -5.00 -0.14 -12.45
N ASP A 47 -5.53 0.00 -13.67
CA ASP A 47 -5.29 -0.93 -14.79
C ASP A 47 -3.88 -0.77 -15.40
N ASP A 48 -3.33 0.44 -15.37
CA ASP A 48 -2.00 0.75 -15.85
C ASP A 48 -0.91 0.11 -14.98
N ILE A 49 -1.14 0.03 -13.66
CA ILE A 49 -0.24 -0.63 -12.71
C ILE A 49 -0.14 -2.12 -13.06
N GLY A 50 1.07 -2.54 -13.44
CA GLY A 50 1.37 -3.92 -13.79
C GLY A 50 1.04 -4.92 -12.66
N PRO A 51 0.60 -6.15 -12.99
CA PRO A 51 0.23 -7.16 -12.00
C PRO A 51 1.41 -7.53 -11.08
N ALA A 52 2.63 -7.57 -11.62
CA ALA A 52 3.83 -7.84 -10.85
C ALA A 52 4.08 -6.80 -9.74
N ALA A 53 3.83 -5.51 -10.02
CA ALA A 53 3.95 -4.45 -9.02
C ALA A 53 2.96 -4.65 -7.86
N LYS A 54 1.70 -4.95 -8.20
CA LYS A 54 0.63 -5.20 -7.21
C LYS A 54 0.96 -6.41 -6.32
N LEU A 55 1.44 -7.50 -6.92
CA LEU A 55 1.80 -8.73 -6.21
C LEU A 55 3.02 -8.53 -5.31
N LEU A 56 4.07 -7.87 -5.81
CA LEU A 56 5.27 -7.58 -5.02
C LEU A 56 4.92 -6.70 -3.81
N LEU A 57 4.18 -5.61 -4.04
CA LEU A 57 3.72 -4.73 -2.96
C LEU A 57 2.84 -5.49 -1.97
N GLY A 58 1.91 -6.31 -2.45
CA GLY A 58 1.04 -7.13 -1.61
C GLY A 58 1.81 -8.12 -0.74
N ALA A 59 2.79 -8.82 -1.31
CA ALA A 59 3.64 -9.77 -0.59
C ALA A 59 4.49 -9.06 0.49
N LEU A 60 5.10 -7.92 0.15
CA LEU A 60 5.88 -7.13 1.10
C LEU A 60 5.01 -6.54 2.22
N LEU A 61 3.81 -6.03 1.89
CA LEU A 61 2.84 -5.58 2.89
C LEU A 61 2.42 -6.72 3.81
N MET A 62 2.16 -7.91 3.28
CA MET A 62 1.80 -9.07 4.09
C MET A 62 2.90 -9.39 5.10
N LEU A 63 4.15 -9.44 4.65
CA LEU A 63 5.31 -9.67 5.50
C LEU A 63 5.45 -8.58 6.57
N CYS A 64 5.44 -7.32 6.17
CA CYS A 64 5.60 -6.18 7.08
C CYS A 64 4.47 -6.09 8.12
N PHE A 65 3.22 -6.32 7.72
CA PHE A 65 2.08 -6.33 8.63
C PHE A 65 2.12 -7.52 9.60
N TRP A 66 2.55 -8.68 9.14
CA TRP A 66 2.75 -9.83 10.01
C TRP A 66 3.83 -9.58 11.06
N LEU A 67 4.96 -8.98 10.66
CA LEU A 67 6.01 -8.53 11.58
C LEU A 67 5.48 -7.48 12.55
N ALA A 68 4.71 -6.51 12.05
CA ALA A 68 4.09 -5.46 12.87
C ALA A 68 3.18 -6.08 13.94
N VAL A 69 2.36 -7.09 13.62
CA VAL A 69 1.53 -7.79 14.61
C VAL A 69 2.38 -8.56 15.62
N ARG A 70 3.49 -9.18 15.20
CA ARG A 70 4.36 -9.99 16.07
C ARG A 70 5.22 -9.19 17.03
N ALA A 71 5.75 -8.05 16.60
CA ALA A 71 6.76 -7.31 17.37
C ALA A 71 6.30 -6.87 18.77
N ARG A 72 4.99 -6.76 19.03
CA ARG A 72 4.36 -6.35 20.31
C ARG A 72 4.95 -5.12 21.01
N ILE A 73 5.75 -4.30 20.33
CA ILE A 73 6.36 -3.07 20.87
C ILE A 73 5.60 -1.84 20.34
N GLY A 74 5.08 -1.00 21.23
CA GLY A 74 4.40 0.24 20.86
C GLY A 74 3.05 0.08 20.12
N PRO A 75 2.46 1.17 19.62
CA PRO A 75 1.14 1.15 18.99
C PRO A 75 1.15 0.35 17.69
N LEU A 76 0.14 -0.50 17.49
CA LEU A 76 -0.01 -1.28 16.24
C LEU A 76 -0.10 -0.36 15.01
N ALA A 77 -0.82 0.76 15.12
CA ALA A 77 -1.00 1.72 14.04
C ALA A 77 0.34 2.29 13.55
N VAL A 78 1.22 2.68 14.48
CA VAL A 78 2.56 3.21 14.15
C VAL A 78 3.42 2.12 13.49
N ARG A 79 3.47 0.92 14.07
CA ARG A 79 4.21 -0.21 13.48
C ARG A 79 3.72 -0.57 12.08
N ALA A 80 2.40 -0.59 11.87
CA ALA A 80 1.80 -0.90 10.58
C ALA A 80 2.09 0.19 9.54
N ALA A 81 2.03 1.47 9.93
CA ALA A 81 2.38 2.58 9.05
C ALA A 81 3.86 2.54 8.63
N LEU A 82 4.78 2.32 9.58
CA LEU A 82 6.21 2.15 9.28
C LEU A 82 6.48 0.91 8.42
N GLY A 83 5.80 -0.20 8.71
CA GLY A 83 5.88 -1.41 7.92
C GLY A 83 5.40 -1.21 6.48
N ALA A 84 4.29 -0.48 6.29
CA ALA A 84 3.79 -0.15 4.96
C ALA A 84 4.73 0.79 4.19
N LEU A 85 5.33 1.77 4.86
CA LEU A 85 6.37 2.63 4.27
C LEU A 85 7.58 1.80 3.81
N ALA A 86 8.06 0.88 4.66
CA ALA A 86 9.15 -0.02 4.30
C ALA A 86 8.77 -0.91 3.11
N ALA A 87 7.57 -1.49 3.09
CA ALA A 87 7.09 -2.31 1.98
C ALA A 87 7.03 -1.50 0.67
N MET A 88 6.53 -0.27 0.71
CA MET A 88 6.48 0.62 -0.46
C MET A 88 7.88 0.97 -0.95
N ALA A 89 8.79 1.36 -0.06
CA ALA A 89 10.17 1.68 -0.41
C ALA A 89 10.90 0.48 -1.02
N LEU A 90 10.74 -0.71 -0.43
CA LEU A 90 11.31 -1.95 -0.96
C LEU A 90 10.70 -2.29 -2.33
N THR A 91 9.39 -2.09 -2.52
CA THR A 91 8.75 -2.29 -3.83
C THR A 91 9.39 -1.38 -4.88
N LEU A 92 9.54 -0.09 -4.58
CA LEU A 92 10.17 0.89 -5.50
C LEU A 92 11.63 0.58 -5.79
N ALA A 93 12.37 0.05 -4.80
CA ALA A 93 13.77 -0.32 -4.95
C ALA A 93 13.97 -1.59 -5.78
N LEU A 94 13.13 -2.59 -5.56
CA LEU A 94 13.32 -3.95 -6.08
C LEU A 94 12.58 -4.21 -7.39
N ILE A 95 11.52 -3.47 -7.70
CA ILE A 95 10.74 -3.73 -8.89
C ILE A 95 11.58 -3.50 -10.16
N PRO A 96 11.69 -4.50 -11.05
CA PRO A 96 12.39 -4.31 -12.31
C PRO A 96 11.63 -3.36 -13.24
N ALA A 97 12.36 -2.58 -14.05
CA ALA A 97 11.76 -1.56 -14.92
C ALA A 97 10.68 -2.15 -15.86
N TYR A 98 10.95 -3.30 -16.46
CA TYR A 98 10.04 -3.98 -17.37
C TYR A 98 8.73 -4.48 -16.72
N TYR A 99 8.70 -4.63 -15.39
CA TYR A 99 7.52 -5.04 -14.62
C TYR A 99 6.83 -3.90 -13.87
N SER A 100 7.33 -2.68 -14.03
CA SER A 100 6.91 -1.50 -13.27
C SER A 100 5.94 -0.58 -14.02
N ARG A 101 5.30 -1.05 -15.09
CA ARG A 101 4.32 -0.24 -15.86
C ARG A 101 3.34 0.46 -14.91
N GLY A 102 3.19 1.78 -15.07
CA GLY A 102 2.27 2.60 -14.27
C GLY A 102 2.67 2.78 -12.80
N PHE A 103 3.85 2.33 -12.37
CA PHE A 103 4.29 2.38 -10.97
C PHE A 103 5.79 2.64 -10.83
N GLY A 104 6.20 3.54 -9.94
CA GLY A 104 7.61 3.82 -9.67
C GLY A 104 8.38 4.18 -10.95
N ILE A 105 9.48 3.45 -11.24
CA ILE A 105 10.32 3.71 -12.40
C ILE A 105 9.57 3.58 -13.74
N GLY A 106 8.54 2.74 -13.86
CA GLY A 106 7.74 2.62 -15.08
C GLY A 106 6.65 3.67 -15.22
N LEU A 107 6.46 4.53 -14.21
CA LEU A 107 5.61 5.73 -14.29
C LEU A 107 6.43 6.99 -14.62
N THR A 108 7.63 7.12 -14.06
CA THR A 108 8.39 8.38 -14.08
C THR A 108 9.76 8.29 -14.76
N GLY A 109 10.23 7.07 -15.06
CA GLY A 109 11.58 6.83 -15.58
C GLY A 109 12.68 6.81 -14.49
N ALA A 110 12.36 7.15 -13.24
CA ALA A 110 13.32 7.16 -12.13
C ALA A 110 12.84 6.33 -10.93
N ARG A 111 13.77 5.63 -10.27
CA ARG A 111 13.51 5.04 -8.95
C ARG A 111 13.47 6.18 -7.93
N PHE A 112 12.41 6.24 -7.12
CA PHE A 112 12.21 7.27 -6.10
C PHE A 112 12.13 8.70 -6.65
N ASP A 113 11.40 8.92 -7.74
CA ASP A 113 11.13 10.28 -8.24
C ASP A 113 10.49 11.17 -7.15
N PRO A 114 11.15 12.27 -6.74
CA PRO A 114 10.64 13.19 -5.72
C PRO A 114 9.26 13.78 -6.02
N ALA A 115 8.85 13.86 -7.29
CA ALA A 115 7.56 14.40 -7.69
C ALA A 115 6.38 13.50 -7.28
N VAL A 116 6.59 12.19 -7.20
CA VAL A 116 5.53 11.20 -6.88
C VAL A 116 5.76 10.47 -5.56
N LEU A 117 6.99 10.48 -5.04
CA LEU A 117 7.36 9.81 -3.80
C LEU A 117 6.49 10.21 -2.59
N PRO A 118 6.13 11.49 -2.38
CA PRO A 118 5.24 11.88 -1.29
C PRO A 118 3.87 11.20 -1.36
N TRP A 119 3.32 10.99 -2.56
CA TRP A 119 2.02 10.34 -2.74
C TRP A 119 2.09 8.84 -2.43
N TYR A 120 3.19 8.17 -2.80
CA TYR A 120 3.44 6.80 -2.38
C TYR A 120 3.58 6.68 -0.86
N ALA A 121 4.30 7.62 -0.23
CA ALA A 121 4.46 7.64 1.22
C ALA A 121 3.12 7.85 1.94
N ILE A 122 2.29 8.81 1.49
CA ILE A 122 0.95 9.04 2.02
C ILE A 122 0.09 7.78 1.86
N GLY A 123 0.04 7.20 0.67
CA GLY A 123 -0.74 6.00 0.41
C GLY A 123 -0.30 4.81 1.28
N ALA A 124 1.00 4.64 1.49
CA ALA A 124 1.55 3.61 2.37
C ALA A 124 1.20 3.86 3.84
N MET A 125 1.33 5.09 4.35
CA MET A 125 0.93 5.42 5.72
C MET A 125 -0.56 5.14 5.96
N VAL A 126 -1.42 5.60 5.06
CA VAL A 126 -2.87 5.38 5.15
C VAL A 126 -3.19 3.88 5.06
N ALA A 127 -2.50 3.11 4.20
CA ALA A 127 -2.65 1.66 4.14
C ALA A 127 -2.32 0.97 5.48
N GLY A 128 -1.25 1.39 6.15
CA GLY A 128 -0.89 0.87 7.48
C GLY A 128 -1.95 1.20 8.54
N LEU A 129 -2.52 2.40 8.51
CA LEU A 129 -3.63 2.79 9.40
C LEU A 129 -4.90 1.99 9.12
N VAL A 130 -5.27 1.82 7.84
CA VAL A 130 -6.41 1.01 7.40
C VAL A 130 -6.26 -0.43 7.88
N PHE A 131 -5.08 -1.03 7.71
CA PHE A 131 -4.77 -2.36 8.24
C PHE A 131 -4.99 -2.43 9.76
N ALA A 132 -4.42 -1.49 10.51
CA ALA A 132 -4.53 -1.48 11.97
C ALA A 132 -5.98 -1.34 12.45
N LEU A 133 -6.76 -0.45 11.81
CA LEU A 133 -8.18 -0.25 12.11
C LEU A 133 -9.04 -1.46 11.74
N ALA A 134 -8.82 -2.06 10.57
CA ALA A 134 -9.54 -3.25 10.13
C ALA A 134 -9.26 -4.44 11.05
N LEU A 135 -7.99 -4.64 11.44
CA LEU A 135 -7.59 -5.68 12.37
C LEU A 135 -8.20 -5.47 13.76
N ALA A 136 -8.18 -4.23 14.28
CA ALA A 136 -8.79 -3.89 15.56
C ALA A 136 -10.30 -4.14 15.56
N ARG A 137 -11.01 -3.71 14.50
CA ARG A 137 -12.46 -3.92 14.35
C ARG A 137 -12.83 -5.40 14.28
N CYS A 138 -12.07 -6.20 13.54
CA CYS A 138 -12.32 -7.64 13.46
C CYS A 138 -12.13 -8.32 14.82
N ARG A 139 -11.06 -7.98 15.54
CA ARG A 139 -10.78 -8.50 16.89
C ARG A 139 -11.85 -8.11 17.92
N ALA A 140 -12.43 -6.92 17.79
CA ALA A 140 -13.50 -6.47 18.70
C ALA A 140 -14.83 -7.21 18.48
N ARG A 141 -15.03 -7.83 17.31
CA ARG A 141 -16.26 -8.55 16.94
C ARG A 141 -16.14 -10.07 17.06
N SER A 142 -14.96 -10.59 17.40
CA SER A 142 -14.63 -12.04 17.39
C SER A 142 -14.23 -12.52 18.78
#